data_AF-A0A0D7ADQ9-F1
#
_entry.id   AF-A0A0D7ADQ9-F1
#
_cell.length_a   1.000
_cell.length_b   1.000
_cell.length_c   1.000
_cell.angle_alpha   90.00
_cell.angle_beta   90.00
_cell.angle_gamma   90.00
#
_symmetry.space_group_name_H-M   'P 1'
#
loop_
_entity.id
_entity.type
_entity.pdbx_description
1 polymer ?
#
loop_
_entity_poly.entity_id
_entity_poly.type
_entity_poly.pdbx_seq_one_letter_code
_entity_poly.pdbx_strand_id
1 'polypeptide(L)'
;PSKDQIIRLCSEKGFNSNGLTYPPNERPIAYIKYGIAVTMGEAQAQLLAFQSSARVPRIYHAFEHDQVTYIVMEYIDGTTVGDWLRVHRDDIDRDWIHGEVANAVSQMLGFAVPKDAPPGPIGGGPPRHSFFKDYVAPRSYASVEDLEKHINKIIDRTAWKDRVDFSRDRLIFYYSDINDRNFLITKDHELYVIDFQDTGFLPESFM
;
A
#
# COMPACT_ATOMS: atom_id res chain seq x y z
N PRO A 1 -13.23 14.66 13.78
CA PRO A 1 -14.70 14.41 13.69
C PRO A 1 -15.05 13.15 14.50
N SER A 2 -16.29 13.02 15.00
CA SER A 2 -16.78 11.77 15.58
C SER A 2 -16.99 10.69 14.50
N LYS A 3 -17.10 9.41 14.89
CA LYS A 3 -17.41 8.32 13.95
C LYS A 3 -18.73 8.57 13.21
N ASP A 4 -19.78 8.99 13.90
CA ASP A 4 -21.08 9.29 13.29
C ASP A 4 -21.00 10.41 12.25
N GLN A 5 -20.20 11.45 12.53
CA GLN A 5 -19.94 12.52 11.57
C GLN A 5 -19.20 12.00 10.34
N ILE A 6 -18.19 11.14 10.53
CA ILE A 6 -17.43 10.53 9.43
C ILE A 6 -18.35 9.68 8.55
N ILE A 7 -19.12 8.78 9.15
CA ILE A 7 -20.04 7.87 8.46
C ILE A 7 -21.04 8.70 7.64
N ARG A 8 -21.65 9.72 8.25
CA ARG A 8 -22.60 10.61 7.58
C ARG A 8 -21.97 11.31 6.37
N LEU A 9 -20.81 11.94 6.53
CA LEU A 9 -20.13 12.65 5.44
C LEU A 9 -19.77 11.73 4.26
N CYS A 10 -19.29 10.52 4.57
CA CYS A 10 -18.93 9.54 3.55
C CYS A 10 -20.17 8.99 2.84
N SER A 11 -21.28 8.77 3.58
CA SER A 11 -22.56 8.36 3.01
C SER A 11 -23.15 9.43 2.09
N GLU A 12 -23.11 10.71 2.49
CA GLU A 12 -23.56 11.85 1.69
C GLU A 12 -22.72 12.02 0.41
N LYS A 13 -21.41 11.76 0.48
CA LYS A 13 -20.50 11.77 -0.69
C LYS A 13 -20.75 10.58 -1.63
N GLY A 14 -21.24 9.46 -1.10
CA GLY A 14 -21.56 8.23 -1.83
C GLY A 14 -20.39 7.25 -1.95
N PHE A 15 -20.69 6.01 -2.32
CA PHE A 15 -19.72 4.90 -2.36
C PHE A 15 -18.95 4.76 -3.68
N ASN A 16 -19.21 5.63 -4.65
CA ASN A 16 -18.41 5.71 -5.89
C ASN A 16 -17.12 6.52 -5.68
N SER A 17 -16.93 7.11 -4.49
CA SER A 17 -15.73 7.84 -4.10
C SER A 17 -14.93 6.99 -3.12
N ASN A 18 -13.60 6.96 -3.29
CA ASN A 18 -12.70 6.22 -2.40
C ASN A 18 -12.22 7.07 -1.22
N GLY A 19 -12.64 8.33 -1.12
CA GLY A 19 -12.32 9.16 0.04
C GLY A 19 -12.71 10.64 -0.11
N LEU A 20 -12.60 11.37 0.99
CA LEU A 20 -12.91 12.81 1.05
C LEU A 20 -11.98 13.53 2.02
N THR A 21 -11.83 14.84 1.82
CA THR A 21 -11.07 15.71 2.71
C THR A 21 -11.93 16.25 3.85
N TYR A 22 -11.31 16.49 5.00
CA TYR A 22 -11.97 17.02 6.19
C TYR A 22 -11.15 18.15 6.83
N PRO A 23 -11.78 19.21 7.36
CA PRO A 23 -13.22 19.51 7.27
C PRO A 23 -13.66 19.86 5.83
N PRO A 24 -14.93 19.60 5.47
CA PRO A 24 -15.46 19.98 4.16
C PRO A 24 -15.54 21.50 4.01
N ASN A 25 -15.24 22.02 2.80
CA ASN A 25 -15.31 23.45 2.44
C ASN A 25 -14.34 24.37 3.20
N GLU A 26 -13.37 23.80 3.89
CA GLU A 26 -12.34 24.51 4.65
C GLU A 26 -10.95 23.97 4.26
N ARG A 27 -9.88 24.55 4.83
CA ARG A 27 -8.54 24.01 4.63
C ARG A 27 -8.47 22.60 5.22
N PRO A 28 -8.19 21.58 4.39
CA PRO A 28 -8.20 20.20 4.85
C PRO A 28 -7.03 19.91 5.80
N ILE A 29 -7.31 19.13 6.84
CA ILE A 29 -6.34 18.65 7.84
C ILE A 29 -6.29 17.13 7.88
N ALA A 30 -7.31 16.46 7.33
CA ALA A 30 -7.40 15.01 7.25
C ALA A 30 -7.95 14.57 5.90
N TYR A 31 -7.52 13.38 5.48
CA TYR A 31 -8.14 12.61 4.41
C TYR A 31 -8.83 11.40 5.02
N ILE A 32 -10.05 11.11 4.57
CA ILE A 32 -10.84 9.97 4.99
C ILE A 32 -10.96 9.04 3.80
N LYS A 33 -10.21 7.94 3.79
CA LYS A 33 -10.38 6.83 2.84
C LYS A 33 -11.48 5.92 3.36
N TYR A 34 -12.42 5.53 2.51
CA TYR A 34 -13.51 4.66 2.92
C TYR A 34 -14.04 3.80 1.77
N GLY A 35 -14.60 2.65 2.12
CA GLY A 35 -15.26 1.76 1.15
C GLY A 35 -15.30 0.31 1.60
N ILE A 36 -16.03 -0.51 0.85
CA ILE A 36 -16.13 -1.96 1.09
C ILE A 36 -14.85 -2.72 0.71
N ALA A 37 -14.03 -2.12 -0.16
CA ALA A 37 -12.74 -2.68 -0.59
C ALA A 37 -11.56 -2.17 0.25
N VAL A 38 -11.78 -1.15 1.08
CA VAL A 38 -10.81 -0.67 2.06
C VAL A 38 -10.82 -1.66 3.22
N THR A 39 -9.65 -2.04 3.71
CA THR A 39 -9.52 -3.06 4.76
C THR A 39 -8.83 -2.49 5.99
N MET A 40 -9.11 -3.05 7.16
CA MET A 40 -8.32 -2.74 8.36
C MET A 40 -6.85 -3.18 8.21
N GLY A 41 -6.58 -4.16 7.33
CA GLY A 41 -5.24 -4.56 6.94
C GLY A 41 -4.43 -3.46 6.27
N GLU A 42 -5.06 -2.65 5.41
CA GLU A 42 -4.44 -1.47 4.80
C GLU A 42 -4.03 -0.44 5.88
N ALA A 43 -4.91 -0.16 6.84
CA ALA A 43 -4.59 0.74 7.94
C ALA A 43 -3.41 0.22 8.79
N GLN A 44 -3.38 -1.09 9.06
CA GLN A 44 -2.29 -1.73 9.80
C GLN A 44 -0.97 -1.70 9.02
N ALA A 45 -1.01 -1.91 7.71
CA ALA A 45 0.15 -1.81 6.85
C ALA A 45 0.74 -0.40 6.83
N GLN A 46 -0.12 0.63 6.71
CA GLN A 46 0.31 2.01 6.79
C GLN A 46 0.90 2.35 8.16
N LEU A 47 0.34 1.81 9.26
CA LEU A 47 0.91 1.97 10.60
C LEU A 47 2.30 1.32 10.74
N LEU A 48 2.53 0.17 10.11
CA LEU A 48 3.86 -0.45 10.07
C LEU A 48 4.82 0.37 9.21
N ALA A 49 4.37 0.84 8.04
CA ALA A 49 5.17 1.69 7.17
C ALA A 49 5.57 3.01 7.87
N PHE A 50 4.70 3.57 8.71
CA PHE A 50 4.98 4.75 9.54
C PHE A 50 6.11 4.52 10.57
N GLN A 51 6.45 3.26 10.90
CA GLN A 51 7.59 2.92 11.75
C GLN A 51 8.92 2.85 10.97
N SER A 52 8.88 2.91 9.63
CA SER A 52 10.07 3.01 8.79
C SER A 52 10.61 4.44 8.78
N SER A 53 11.64 4.70 7.97
CA SER A 53 12.13 6.06 7.71
C SER A 53 11.34 6.79 6.61
N ALA A 54 10.46 6.08 5.89
CA ALA A 54 9.66 6.68 4.83
C ALA A 54 8.58 7.59 5.43
N ARG A 55 8.29 8.68 4.73
CA ARG A 55 7.19 9.57 5.12
C ARG A 55 5.88 8.98 4.64
N VAL A 56 4.98 8.78 5.59
CA VAL A 56 3.67 8.18 5.38
C VAL A 56 2.67 9.02 6.15
N PRO A 57 1.46 9.31 5.62
CA PRO A 57 0.46 10.07 6.36
C PRO A 57 0.15 9.42 7.71
N ARG A 58 0.12 10.20 8.78
CA ARG A 58 -0.22 9.68 10.10
C ARG A 58 -1.68 9.23 10.15
N ILE A 59 -1.95 7.99 10.57
CA ILE A 59 -3.32 7.56 10.86
C ILE A 59 -3.79 8.19 12.17
N TYR A 60 -4.94 8.87 12.13
CA TYR A 60 -5.63 9.40 13.30
C TYR A 60 -6.61 8.39 13.87
N HIS A 61 -7.34 7.69 12.99
CA HIS A 61 -8.31 6.68 13.39
C HIS A 61 -8.62 5.71 12.25
N ALA A 62 -8.90 4.45 12.57
CA ALA A 62 -9.43 3.47 11.63
C ALA A 62 -10.52 2.63 12.30
N PHE A 63 -11.63 2.38 11.61
CA PHE A 63 -12.74 1.58 12.14
C PHE A 63 -13.64 1.05 11.02
N GLU A 64 -14.42 0.03 11.36
CA GLU A 64 -15.44 -0.56 10.48
C GLU A 64 -16.85 -0.23 10.99
N HIS A 65 -17.78 -0.03 10.06
CA HIS A 65 -19.22 0.09 10.33
C HIS A 65 -20.00 -0.39 9.10
N ASP A 66 -20.97 -1.29 9.30
CA ASP A 66 -21.83 -1.84 8.24
C ASP A 66 -21.07 -2.28 6.98
N GLN A 67 -20.00 -3.08 7.16
CA GLN A 67 -19.11 -3.61 6.11
C GLN A 67 -18.26 -2.55 5.36
N VAL A 68 -18.28 -1.30 5.82
CA VAL A 68 -17.44 -0.23 5.28
C VAL A 68 -16.31 0.03 6.26
N THR A 69 -15.08 0.03 5.75
CA THR A 69 -13.91 0.48 6.50
C THR A 69 -13.69 1.97 6.27
N TYR A 70 -13.29 2.68 7.33
CA TYR A 70 -12.95 4.09 7.32
C TYR A 70 -11.54 4.26 7.88
N ILE A 71 -10.66 4.91 7.13
CA ILE A 71 -9.30 5.27 7.55
C ILE A 71 -9.20 6.79 7.51
N VAL A 72 -9.09 7.39 8.68
CA VAL A 72 -8.87 8.82 8.86
C VAL A 72 -7.39 9.04 9.09
N MET A 73 -6.76 9.80 8.21
CA MET A 73 -5.32 10.06 8.23
C MET A 73 -5.01 11.52 7.94
N GLU A 74 -3.78 11.92 8.21
CA GLU A 74 -3.22 13.21 7.86
C GLU A 74 -3.48 13.55 6.39
N TYR A 75 -3.91 14.79 6.15
CA TYR A 75 -3.97 15.31 4.79
C TYR A 75 -2.60 15.86 4.39
N ILE A 76 -2.05 15.36 3.28
CA ILE A 76 -0.81 15.86 2.69
C ILE A 76 -1.16 16.81 1.54
N ASP A 77 -0.81 18.09 1.70
CA ASP A 77 -0.90 19.10 0.62
C ASP A 77 0.26 18.89 -0.35
N GLY A 78 0.10 17.93 -1.26
CA GLY A 78 1.10 17.54 -2.24
C GLY A 78 0.51 17.29 -3.62
N THR A 79 1.40 17.30 -4.63
CA THR A 79 1.08 16.91 -6.01
C THR A 79 1.55 15.48 -6.22
N THR A 80 0.81 14.67 -6.99
CA THR A 80 1.29 13.33 -7.33
C THR A 80 2.58 13.40 -8.14
N VAL A 81 3.48 12.44 -7.96
CA VAL A 81 4.70 12.34 -8.79
C VAL A 81 4.33 12.31 -10.28
N GLY A 82 3.25 11.61 -10.65
CA GLY A 82 2.76 11.57 -12.02
C GLY A 82 2.37 12.93 -12.60
N ASP A 83 1.64 13.75 -11.83
CA ASP A 83 1.30 15.10 -12.26
C ASP A 83 2.51 16.04 -12.24
N TRP A 84 3.44 15.86 -11.30
CA TRP A 84 4.68 16.62 -11.24
C TRP A 84 5.56 16.37 -12.48
N LEU A 85 5.70 15.10 -12.89
CA LEU A 85 6.45 14.66 -14.08
C LEU A 85 5.84 15.13 -15.41
N ARG A 86 4.54 15.49 -15.43
CA ARG A 86 3.91 16.08 -16.63
C ARG A 86 4.38 17.51 -16.88
N VAL A 87 4.73 18.22 -15.81
CA VAL A 87 5.19 19.62 -15.82
C VAL A 87 6.71 19.70 -15.91
N HIS A 88 7.42 18.88 -15.13
CA HIS A 88 8.89 18.85 -15.05
C HIS A 88 9.43 17.75 -15.97
N ARG A 89 10.11 18.17 -17.06
CA ARG A 89 10.44 17.26 -18.18
C ARG A 89 11.92 17.11 -18.45
N ASP A 90 12.78 17.89 -17.81
CA ASP A 90 14.22 17.67 -17.93
C ASP A 90 14.63 16.42 -17.16
N ASP A 91 15.78 15.86 -17.58
CA ASP A 91 16.25 14.58 -17.07
C ASP A 91 16.74 14.69 -15.61
N ILE A 92 17.19 15.87 -15.17
CA ILE A 92 17.69 16.10 -13.81
C ILE A 92 16.54 15.98 -12.80
N ASP A 93 15.43 16.65 -13.09
CA ASP A 93 14.21 16.60 -12.28
C ASP A 93 13.62 15.19 -12.19
N ARG A 94 13.68 14.44 -13.30
CA ARG A 94 13.22 13.04 -13.37
C ARG A 94 14.10 12.10 -12.56
N ASP A 95 15.41 12.19 -12.73
CA ASP A 95 16.36 11.35 -12.01
C ASP A 95 16.27 11.59 -10.50
N TRP A 96 16.12 12.85 -10.08
CA TRP A 96 15.89 13.20 -8.68
C TRP A 96 14.63 12.53 -8.14
N ILE A 97 13.47 12.71 -8.80
CA ILE A 97 12.21 12.18 -8.25
C ILE A 97 12.16 10.65 -8.26
N HIS A 98 12.75 10.00 -9.27
CA HIS A 98 12.90 8.55 -9.28
C HIS A 98 13.80 8.07 -8.13
N GLY A 99 14.87 8.81 -7.82
CA GLY A 99 15.72 8.58 -6.67
C GLY A 99 14.96 8.67 -5.34
N GLU A 100 14.12 9.69 -5.17
CA GLU A 100 13.30 9.86 -3.96
C GLU A 100 12.28 8.74 -3.78
N VAL A 101 11.60 8.32 -4.86
CA VAL A 101 10.67 7.18 -4.84
C VAL A 101 11.41 5.89 -4.45
N ALA A 102 12.56 5.61 -5.09
CA ALA A 102 13.35 4.42 -4.79
C ALA A 102 13.86 4.42 -3.34
N ASN A 103 14.27 5.58 -2.82
CA ASN A 103 14.70 5.75 -1.43
C ASN A 103 13.53 5.47 -0.46
N ALA A 104 12.34 6.04 -0.70
CA ALA A 104 11.18 5.80 0.15
C ALA A 104 10.75 4.33 0.18
N VAL A 105 10.72 3.65 -0.97
CA VAL A 105 10.43 2.21 -1.04
C VAL A 105 11.50 1.40 -0.30
N SER A 106 12.79 1.70 -0.51
CA SER A 106 13.90 1.00 0.15
C SER A 106 13.84 1.13 1.67
N GLN A 107 13.44 2.29 2.19
CA GLN A 107 13.26 2.51 3.63
C GLN A 107 12.16 1.62 4.23
N MET A 108 11.08 1.36 3.49
CA MET A 108 10.01 0.45 3.93
C MET A 108 10.46 -1.02 3.87
N LEU A 109 11.22 -1.41 2.83
CA LEU A 109 11.76 -2.76 2.67
C LEU A 109 12.72 -3.17 3.80
N GLY A 110 13.37 -2.20 4.44
CA GLY A 110 14.28 -2.43 5.57
C GLY A 110 13.60 -2.84 6.89
N PHE A 111 12.26 -2.86 6.95
CA PHE A 111 11.52 -3.21 8.15
C PHE A 111 11.69 -4.70 8.53
N ALA A 112 11.92 -4.97 9.82
CA ALA A 112 12.04 -6.33 10.33
C ALA A 112 10.66 -7.00 10.42
N VAL A 113 10.40 -7.95 9.52
CA VAL A 113 9.15 -8.72 9.52
C VAL A 113 9.12 -9.72 10.69
N PRO A 114 7.99 -9.89 11.39
CA PRO A 114 7.84 -10.92 12.41
C PRO A 114 8.19 -12.31 11.85
N LYS A 115 8.97 -13.11 12.58
CA LYS A 115 9.49 -14.41 12.12
C LYS A 115 8.41 -15.38 11.64
N ASP A 116 7.23 -15.31 12.23
CA ASP A 116 6.11 -16.23 11.96
C ASP A 116 4.98 -15.57 11.14
N ALA A 117 5.25 -14.42 10.51
CA ALA A 117 4.25 -13.77 9.66
C ALA A 117 3.98 -14.64 8.41
N PRO A 118 2.71 -14.99 8.12
CA PRO A 118 2.38 -15.70 6.89
C PRO A 118 2.48 -14.76 5.68
N PRO A 119 2.71 -15.29 4.47
CA PRO A 119 2.65 -14.49 3.25
C PRO A 119 1.24 -13.92 3.03
N GLY A 120 1.16 -12.61 2.79
CA GLY A 120 -0.11 -11.92 2.53
C GLY A 120 -0.22 -10.55 3.19
N PRO A 121 -1.38 -9.91 3.05
CA PRO A 121 -1.66 -8.62 3.68
C PRO A 121 -1.72 -8.76 5.20
N ILE A 122 -1.45 -7.64 5.88
CA ILE A 122 -1.58 -7.56 7.33
C ILE A 122 -3.05 -7.69 7.70
N GLY A 123 -3.37 -8.46 8.75
CA GLY A 123 -4.74 -8.85 9.09
C GLY A 123 -5.24 -10.10 8.33
N GLY A 124 -4.46 -10.62 7.38
CA GLY A 124 -4.73 -11.87 6.68
C GLY A 124 -5.56 -11.72 5.41
N GLY A 125 -5.61 -12.80 4.63
CA GLY A 125 -6.22 -12.83 3.31
C GLY A 125 -5.21 -13.23 2.22
N PRO A 126 -5.63 -13.33 0.97
CA PRO A 126 -4.73 -13.64 -0.13
C PRO A 126 -3.76 -12.48 -0.40
N PRO A 127 -2.46 -12.76 -0.68
CA PRO A 127 -1.53 -11.74 -1.14
C PRO A 127 -2.07 -10.91 -2.32
N ARG A 128 -1.77 -9.61 -2.31
CA ARG A 128 -2.12 -8.68 -3.39
C ARG A 128 -0.84 -8.21 -4.06
N HIS A 129 -0.62 -8.63 -5.30
CA HIS A 129 0.64 -8.37 -6.02
C HIS A 129 0.42 -8.51 -7.52
N SER A 130 1.11 -7.68 -8.31
CA SER A 130 1.11 -7.73 -9.79
C SER A 130 1.58 -9.07 -10.39
N PHE A 131 2.23 -9.90 -9.58
CA PHE A 131 2.61 -11.27 -9.95
C PHE A 131 1.39 -12.18 -10.15
N PHE A 132 0.32 -11.95 -9.38
CA PHE A 132 -0.88 -12.75 -9.46
C PHE A 132 -1.84 -12.18 -10.50
N LYS A 133 -2.59 -13.08 -11.15
CA LYS A 133 -3.67 -12.68 -12.05
C LYS A 133 -4.66 -11.80 -11.30
N ASP A 134 -5.09 -10.70 -11.93
CA ASP A 134 -6.03 -9.73 -11.35
C ASP A 134 -5.50 -9.12 -10.03
N TYR A 135 -4.18 -9.10 -9.85
CA TYR A 135 -3.45 -8.55 -8.71
C TYR A 135 -3.70 -9.24 -7.37
N VAL A 136 -4.38 -10.39 -7.33
CA VAL A 136 -4.72 -11.09 -6.08
C VAL A 136 -4.44 -12.59 -6.20
N ALA A 137 -3.75 -13.15 -5.22
CA ALA A 137 -3.54 -14.58 -5.14
C ALA A 137 -4.88 -15.33 -5.03
N PRO A 138 -5.00 -16.54 -5.58
CA PRO A 138 -6.27 -17.28 -5.56
C PRO A 138 -6.63 -17.81 -4.17
N ARG A 139 -5.70 -17.76 -3.20
CA ARG A 139 -5.89 -18.18 -1.82
C ARG A 139 -4.86 -17.52 -0.90
N SER A 140 -5.14 -17.54 0.41
CA SER A 140 -4.16 -17.26 1.46
C SER A 140 -3.17 -18.43 1.58
N TYR A 141 -1.96 -18.14 2.06
CA TYR A 141 -0.92 -19.14 2.30
C TYR A 141 -0.58 -19.18 3.78
N ALA A 142 -0.40 -20.39 4.31
CA ALA A 142 -0.04 -20.56 5.72
C ALA A 142 1.45 -20.29 6.00
N SER A 143 2.30 -20.42 4.97
CA SER A 143 3.75 -20.24 5.06
C SER A 143 4.35 -19.91 3.68
N VAL A 144 5.61 -19.44 3.67
CA VAL A 144 6.38 -19.25 2.43
C VAL A 144 6.49 -20.55 1.64
N GLU A 145 6.64 -21.69 2.32
CA GLU A 145 6.69 -23.01 1.69
C GLU A 145 5.36 -23.38 0.98
N ASP A 146 4.20 -23.00 1.54
CA ASP A 146 2.90 -23.23 0.89
C ASP A 146 2.73 -22.35 -0.37
N LEU A 147 3.23 -21.11 -0.32
CA LEU A 147 3.31 -20.21 -1.50
C LEU A 147 4.22 -20.81 -2.58
N GLU A 148 5.43 -21.24 -2.21
CA GLU A 148 6.41 -21.85 -3.11
C GLU A 148 5.86 -23.10 -3.81
N LYS A 149 5.32 -24.04 -3.03
CA LYS A 149 4.69 -25.27 -3.55
C LYS A 149 3.57 -24.96 -4.54
N HIS A 150 2.77 -23.94 -4.26
CA HIS A 150 1.71 -23.54 -5.15
C HIS A 150 2.23 -22.99 -6.48
N ILE A 151 3.20 -22.09 -6.44
CA ILE A 151 3.82 -21.53 -7.66
C ILE A 151 4.47 -22.64 -8.49
N ASN A 152 5.24 -23.52 -7.86
CA ASN A 152 5.88 -24.65 -8.53
C ASN A 152 4.85 -25.62 -9.15
N LYS A 153 3.71 -25.87 -8.49
CA LYS A 153 2.60 -26.65 -9.05
C LYS A 153 1.95 -26.00 -10.29
N ILE A 154 1.99 -24.66 -10.39
CA ILE A 154 1.55 -23.95 -11.61
C ILE A 154 2.60 -24.12 -12.70
N ILE A 155 3.88 -23.98 -12.37
CA ILE A 155 5.01 -24.16 -13.31
C ILE A 155 5.01 -25.58 -13.90
N ASP A 156 4.65 -26.61 -13.11
CA ASP A 156 4.50 -28.00 -13.58
C ASP A 156 3.49 -28.16 -14.74
N ARG A 157 2.60 -27.19 -14.95
CA ARG A 157 1.64 -27.17 -16.06
C ARG A 157 2.21 -26.53 -17.33
N THR A 158 3.46 -26.08 -17.29
CA THR A 158 4.15 -25.41 -18.39
C THR A 158 5.33 -26.27 -18.87
N ALA A 159 6.03 -25.83 -19.92
CA ALA A 159 7.26 -26.49 -20.38
C ALA A 159 8.51 -26.07 -19.58
N TRP A 160 8.38 -25.18 -18.60
CA TRP A 160 9.52 -24.62 -17.86
C TRP A 160 10.09 -25.62 -16.85
N LYS A 161 11.43 -25.71 -16.82
CA LYS A 161 12.16 -26.64 -15.95
C LYS A 161 12.62 -26.01 -14.64
N ASP A 162 12.80 -24.69 -14.64
CA ASP A 162 13.21 -23.97 -13.44
C ASP A 162 12.10 -23.98 -12.40
N ARG A 163 12.47 -23.91 -11.13
CA ARG A 163 11.56 -23.88 -9.98
C ARG A 163 11.95 -22.71 -9.09
N VAL A 164 10.94 -22.13 -8.45
CA VAL A 164 11.19 -21.13 -7.42
C VAL A 164 11.64 -21.83 -6.15
N ASP A 165 12.59 -21.23 -5.45
CA ASP A 165 13.10 -21.65 -4.14
C ASP A 165 13.26 -20.39 -3.29
N PHE A 166 12.36 -20.19 -2.34
CA PHE A 166 12.34 -19.06 -1.42
C PHE A 166 12.97 -19.41 -0.07
N SER A 167 13.64 -20.57 0.06
CA SER A 167 14.26 -20.99 1.33
C SER A 167 15.35 -20.06 1.83
N ARG A 168 15.92 -19.25 0.93
CA ARG A 168 16.95 -18.25 1.22
C ARG A 168 16.42 -16.82 1.27
N ASP A 169 15.19 -16.61 0.80
CA ASP A 169 14.59 -15.29 0.78
C ASP A 169 14.22 -14.86 2.20
N ARG A 170 14.49 -13.60 2.48
CA ARG A 170 13.89 -12.94 3.64
C ARG A 170 12.45 -12.57 3.31
N LEU A 171 11.58 -12.69 4.31
CA LEU A 171 10.25 -12.10 4.24
C LEU A 171 10.38 -10.60 4.47
N ILE A 172 9.84 -9.79 3.57
CA ILE A 172 9.93 -8.32 3.59
C ILE A 172 8.53 -7.71 3.67
N PHE A 173 8.44 -6.49 4.20
CA PHE A 173 7.24 -5.66 4.06
C PHE A 173 7.23 -5.05 2.66
N TYR A 174 6.52 -5.70 1.73
CA TYR A 174 6.49 -5.27 0.33
C TYR A 174 5.47 -4.14 0.10
N TYR A 175 5.76 -3.31 -0.88
CA TYR A 175 4.86 -2.29 -1.42
C TYR A 175 4.80 -2.46 -2.94
N SER A 176 3.75 -3.12 -3.44
CA SER A 176 3.71 -3.56 -4.85
C SER A 176 3.09 -2.56 -5.82
N ASP A 177 2.29 -1.60 -5.32
CA ASP A 177 1.63 -0.59 -6.16
C ASP A 177 2.52 0.65 -6.37
N ILE A 178 3.70 0.43 -6.96
CA ILE A 178 4.67 1.49 -7.32
C ILE A 178 4.14 2.26 -8.54
N ASN A 179 3.07 3.02 -8.31
CA ASN A 179 2.40 3.89 -9.27
C ASN A 179 2.73 5.35 -8.92
N ASP A 180 3.01 6.16 -9.94
CA ASP A 180 3.37 7.58 -9.75
C ASP A 180 2.26 8.43 -9.08
N ARG A 181 1.03 7.91 -9.02
CA ARG A 181 -0.10 8.53 -8.30
C ARG A 181 -0.08 8.28 -6.79
N ASN A 182 0.64 7.25 -6.35
CA ASN A 182 0.69 6.86 -4.93
C ASN A 182 1.88 7.48 -4.18
N PHE A 183 2.58 8.40 -4.83
CA PHE A 183 3.63 9.21 -4.23
C PHE A 183 3.24 10.68 -4.35
N LEU A 184 3.25 11.40 -3.22
CA LEU A 184 2.96 12.83 -3.17
C LEU A 184 4.23 13.61 -2.88
N ILE A 185 4.45 14.69 -3.61
CA ILE A 185 5.53 15.65 -3.38
C ILE A 185 4.91 16.93 -2.81
N THR A 186 5.36 17.35 -1.62
CA THR A 186 4.94 18.62 -1.01
C THR A 186 5.69 19.80 -1.66
N LYS A 187 5.25 21.03 -1.37
CA LYS A 187 5.94 22.25 -1.80
C LYS A 187 7.36 22.37 -1.23
N ASP A 188 7.64 21.69 -0.13
CA ASP A 188 8.94 21.64 0.53
C ASP A 188 9.81 20.49 -0.01
N HIS A 189 9.42 19.88 -1.15
CA HIS A 189 10.11 18.75 -1.80
C HIS A 189 10.21 17.49 -0.92
N GLU A 190 9.22 17.28 -0.06
CA GLU A 190 9.14 16.07 0.76
C GLU A 190 8.25 15.03 0.06
N LEU A 191 8.75 13.80 -0.09
CA LEU A 191 8.02 12.71 -0.73
C LEU A 191 7.29 11.85 0.31
N TYR A 192 5.98 11.69 0.12
CA TYR A 192 5.10 10.85 0.94
C TYR A 192 4.59 9.66 0.14
N VAL A 193 4.59 8.48 0.76
CA VAL A 193 3.97 7.26 0.22
C VAL A 193 2.53 7.15 0.73
N ILE A 194 1.59 6.92 -0.18
CA ILE A 194 0.18 6.71 0.12
C ILE A 194 -0.33 5.39 -0.48
N ASP A 195 -1.59 5.05 -0.19
CA ASP A 195 -2.27 3.85 -0.67
C ASP A 195 -1.55 2.53 -0.35
N PHE A 196 -1.93 1.90 0.77
CA PHE A 196 -1.29 0.68 1.26
C PHE A 196 -2.11 -0.58 0.98
N GLN A 197 -3.06 -0.52 0.03
CA GLN A 197 -3.96 -1.65 -0.23
C GLN A 197 -3.21 -2.89 -0.72
N ASP A 198 -2.19 -2.71 -1.56
CA ASP A 198 -1.41 -3.78 -2.18
C ASP A 198 -0.03 -3.92 -1.50
N THR A 199 -0.08 -4.06 -0.18
CA THR A 199 1.08 -4.21 0.71
C THR A 199 0.90 -5.42 1.64
N GLY A 200 2.02 -5.94 2.15
CA GLY A 200 1.98 -7.11 3.01
C GLY A 200 3.35 -7.72 3.23
N PHE A 201 3.36 -9.02 3.49
CA PHE A 201 4.59 -9.81 3.63
C PHE A 201 4.72 -10.81 2.49
N LEU A 202 5.84 -10.75 1.78
CA LEU A 202 6.21 -11.69 0.71
C LEU A 202 7.74 -11.91 0.71
N PRO A 203 8.23 -13.00 0.10
CA PRO A 203 9.65 -13.20 -0.13
C PRO A 203 10.27 -12.03 -0.90
N GLU A 204 11.53 -11.70 -0.61
CA GLU A 204 12.20 -10.54 -1.24
C GLU A 204 12.30 -10.63 -2.77
N SER A 205 12.23 -11.82 -3.36
CA SER A 205 12.14 -12.00 -4.82
C SER A 205 10.90 -11.36 -5.48
N PHE A 206 9.93 -10.88 -4.71
CA PHE A 206 8.76 -10.17 -5.23
C PHE A 206 8.97 -8.66 -5.43
N MET A 207 10.10 -8.10 -4.98
CA MET A 207 10.41 -6.66 -5.08
C MET A 207 11.70 -6.38 -5.86
#